data_AF-A0A482TNC0-F1
#
_entry.id   AF-A0A482TNC0-F1
#
_cell.length_a   1.000
_cell.length_b   1.000
_cell.length_c   1.000
_cell.angle_alpha   90.00
_cell.angle_beta   90.00
_cell.angle_gamma   90.00
#
_symmetry.space_group_name_H-M   'P 1'
#
loop_
_entity.id
_entity.type
_entity.pdbx_description
1 polymer ?
#
loop_
_entity_poly.entity_id
_entity_poly.type
_entity_poly.pdbx_seq_one_letter_code
_entity_poly.pdbx_strand_id
1 'polypeptide(L)'
;MVNTDSFIEEATEEIQETVGDANAIIALSGGVDSSVAAALAYRAIGDQLTPVYVDTGLMRKGETEGIRETFDYMESLRVVEAQDRFLGALEGVIDPEEKRKVIGEQFIREFEREAKDTDADYLVQGTIYPDRIESEGNIKSHHNVGGLPDVVDFEGIVEPVRDLYKDEVREVARELGLESVVSERMPFPGPGLAVRIVGEVTEEKVEVARHACHVVEEELEEYDPWQAFAAVIGKGTGVKGDNRVHGWIVSVRSVESRDGMTARAQELSWETLQRIQSRITGQNDNVARVVYDVTHKPPATIEYE
;
A
#
# COMPACT_ATOMS: atom_id res chain seq x y z
N MET A 1 14.62 1.05 21.70
CA MET A 1 13.31 1.17 22.35
C MET A 1 13.14 2.63 22.58
N VAL A 2 12.39 3.25 21.67
CA VAL A 2 12.22 4.68 21.62
C VAL A 2 11.37 5.10 22.82
N ASN A 3 11.67 6.24 23.43
CA ASN A 3 10.73 6.83 24.38
C ASN A 3 9.71 7.60 23.56
N THR A 4 8.56 6.97 23.28
CA THR A 4 7.55 7.46 22.34
C THR A 4 7.03 8.84 22.70
N ASP A 5 6.79 9.12 23.99
CA ASP A 5 6.30 10.42 24.45
C ASP A 5 7.29 11.55 24.14
N SER A 6 8.55 11.37 24.56
CA SER A 6 9.63 12.35 24.31
C SER A 6 9.84 12.55 22.82
N PHE A 7 9.82 11.46 22.04
CA PHE A 7 10.00 11.54 20.59
C PHE A 7 8.86 12.32 19.92
N ILE A 8 7.60 12.07 20.31
CA ILE A 8 6.45 12.77 19.74
C ILE A 8 6.55 14.28 20.06
N GLU A 9 6.90 14.65 21.29
CA GLU A 9 7.10 16.05 21.67
C GLU A 9 8.21 16.71 20.84
N GLU A 10 9.40 16.09 20.80
CA GLU A 10 10.56 16.59 20.05
C GLU A 10 10.28 16.71 18.55
N ALA A 11 9.65 15.70 17.94
CA ALA A 11 9.29 15.72 16.52
C ALA A 11 8.24 16.80 16.22
N THR A 12 7.26 16.99 17.11
CA THR A 12 6.24 18.03 16.96
C THR A 12 6.87 19.42 17.02
N GLU A 13 7.78 19.64 17.96
CA GLU A 13 8.54 20.90 18.09
C GLU A 13 9.42 21.15 16.85
N GLU A 14 10.16 20.14 16.36
CA GLU A 14 10.99 20.27 15.16
C GLU A 14 10.14 20.64 13.92
N ILE A 15 8.99 20.01 13.75
CA ILE A 15 8.07 20.33 12.64
C ILE A 15 7.59 21.78 12.77
N GLN A 16 7.15 22.19 13.96
CA GLN A 16 6.63 23.53 14.20
C GLN A 16 7.70 24.61 13.98
N GLU A 17 8.94 24.39 14.42
CA GLU A 17 10.07 25.30 14.19
C GLU A 17 10.46 25.37 12.71
N THR A 18 10.40 24.24 11.99
CA THR A 18 10.81 24.16 10.59
C THR A 18 9.79 24.78 9.64
N VAL A 19 8.50 24.50 9.86
CA VAL A 19 7.41 24.97 9.01
C VAL A 19 6.95 26.37 9.41
N GLY A 20 6.95 26.71 10.70
CA GLY A 20 6.50 28.01 11.19
C GLY A 20 5.07 28.34 10.75
N ASP A 21 4.90 29.49 10.09
CA ASP A 21 3.61 29.96 9.57
C ASP A 21 3.32 29.49 8.12
N ALA A 22 4.20 28.70 7.52
CA ALA A 22 4.04 28.16 6.16
C ALA A 22 3.04 27.00 6.12
N ASN A 23 2.59 26.59 4.93
CA ASN A 23 1.77 25.38 4.81
C ASN A 23 2.59 24.18 4.36
N ALA A 24 2.11 22.98 4.69
CA ALA A 24 2.74 21.74 4.32
C ALA A 24 1.77 20.78 3.64
N ILE A 25 2.29 19.87 2.83
CA ILE A 25 1.51 18.82 2.17
C ILE A 25 2.16 17.45 2.42
N ILE A 26 1.33 16.40 2.50
CA ILE A 26 1.82 15.02 2.61
C ILE A 26 1.02 14.06 1.73
N ALA A 27 1.71 13.13 1.09
CA ALA A 27 1.09 12.00 0.42
C ALA A 27 0.79 10.87 1.44
N LEU A 28 -0.50 10.58 1.67
CA LEU A 28 -0.95 9.44 2.46
C LEU A 28 -1.00 8.20 1.58
N SER A 29 -0.12 7.23 1.87
CA SER A 29 -0.08 5.94 1.15
C SER A 29 -0.99 4.87 1.76
N GLY A 30 -1.48 5.09 2.98
CA GLY A 30 -2.11 4.07 3.83
C GLY A 30 -1.13 3.12 4.51
N GLY A 31 0.18 3.26 4.25
CA GLY A 31 1.22 2.65 5.06
C GLY A 31 1.40 3.33 6.42
N VAL A 32 1.97 2.60 7.37
CA VAL A 32 2.21 3.10 8.74
C VAL A 32 3.13 4.32 8.76
N ASP A 33 4.16 4.38 7.90
CA ASP A 33 5.17 5.45 7.97
C ASP A 33 4.58 6.81 7.55
N SER A 34 3.88 6.87 6.40
CA SER A 34 3.19 8.11 5.97
C SER A 34 2.08 8.52 6.93
N SER A 35 1.44 7.54 7.58
CA SER A 35 0.36 7.78 8.53
C SER A 35 0.86 8.39 9.84
N VAL A 36 1.98 7.90 10.37
CA VAL A 36 2.64 8.50 11.53
C VAL A 36 3.17 9.89 11.20
N ALA A 37 3.82 10.07 10.05
CA ALA A 37 4.31 11.38 9.64
C ALA A 37 3.17 12.40 9.49
N ALA A 38 2.02 12.00 8.92
CA ALA A 38 0.84 12.86 8.82
C ALA A 38 0.26 13.21 10.19
N ALA A 39 0.15 12.24 11.10
CA ALA A 39 -0.38 12.48 12.45
C ALA A 39 0.55 13.38 13.28
N LEU A 40 1.87 13.20 13.19
CA LEU A 40 2.86 14.09 13.83
C LEU A 40 2.79 15.50 13.27
N ALA A 41 2.75 15.64 11.94
CA ALA A 41 2.65 16.95 11.30
C ALA A 41 1.33 17.65 11.66
N TYR A 42 0.20 16.96 11.62
CA TYR A 42 -1.08 17.54 12.00
C TYR A 42 -1.11 17.94 13.48
N ARG A 43 -0.49 17.16 14.37
CA ARG A 43 -0.34 17.53 15.77
C ARG A 43 0.48 18.82 15.95
N ALA A 44 1.47 19.05 15.09
CA ALA A 44 2.37 20.21 15.16
C ALA A 44 1.75 21.49 14.58
N ILE A 45 1.12 21.38 13.40
CA ILE A 45 0.72 22.55 12.59
C ILE A 45 -0.77 22.55 12.20
N GLY A 46 -1.55 21.55 12.64
CA GLY A 46 -3.00 21.49 12.44
C GLY A 46 -3.40 21.66 10.97
N ASP A 47 -4.30 22.61 10.73
CA ASP A 47 -4.89 22.90 9.41
C ASP A 47 -3.89 23.45 8.38
N GLN A 48 -2.66 23.80 8.78
CA GLN A 48 -1.57 24.13 7.83
C GLN A 48 -1.11 22.90 7.05
N LEU A 49 -1.40 21.68 7.53
CA LEU A 49 -1.13 20.45 6.80
C LEU A 49 -2.30 20.13 5.85
N THR A 50 -1.98 19.84 4.59
CA THR A 50 -2.89 19.21 3.63
C THR A 50 -2.47 17.76 3.38
N PRO A 51 -3.15 16.77 3.97
CA PRO A 51 -2.94 15.37 3.61
C PRO A 51 -3.66 15.05 2.29
N VAL A 52 -2.99 14.33 1.39
CA VAL A 52 -3.53 13.89 0.10
C VAL A 52 -3.46 12.37 0.02
N TYR A 53 -4.62 11.72 -0.03
CA TYR A 53 -4.75 10.30 -0.34
C TYR A 53 -5.24 10.11 -1.77
N VAL A 54 -4.49 9.41 -2.60
CA VAL A 54 -4.86 9.10 -3.99
C VAL A 54 -5.44 7.68 -4.06
N ASP A 55 -6.75 7.57 -4.26
CA ASP A 55 -7.39 6.29 -4.55
C ASP A 55 -7.09 5.90 -6.00
N THR A 56 -6.08 5.06 -6.15
CA THR A 56 -5.61 4.54 -7.44
C THR A 56 -6.58 3.53 -8.06
N GLY A 57 -7.59 3.07 -7.32
CA GLY A 57 -8.38 1.90 -7.69
C GLY A 57 -7.61 0.57 -7.57
N LEU A 58 -6.34 0.58 -7.19
CA LEU A 58 -5.51 -0.63 -7.06
C LEU A 58 -5.33 -1.04 -5.58
N MET A 59 -6.07 -0.42 -4.67
CA MET A 59 -6.00 -0.67 -3.24
C MET A 59 -6.86 -1.86 -2.81
N ARG A 60 -6.64 -2.31 -1.57
CA ARG A 60 -7.44 -3.36 -0.92
C ARG A 60 -8.90 -2.94 -0.80
N LYS A 61 -9.77 -3.94 -0.61
CA LYS A 61 -11.19 -3.68 -0.34
C LYS A 61 -11.33 -2.89 0.96
N GLY A 62 -12.02 -1.74 0.90
CA GLY A 62 -12.28 -0.90 2.07
C GLY A 62 -11.11 -0.02 2.51
N GLU A 63 -9.99 0.02 1.76
CA GLU A 63 -8.83 0.83 2.14
C GLU A 63 -9.17 2.32 2.24
N THR A 64 -9.79 2.87 1.19
CA THR A 64 -10.15 4.29 1.12
C THR A 64 -11.10 4.69 2.25
N GLU A 65 -12.06 3.83 2.60
CA GLU A 65 -12.97 4.10 3.71
C GLU A 65 -12.23 4.07 5.05
N GLY A 66 -11.36 3.09 5.26
CA GLY A 66 -10.53 3.04 6.45
C GLY A 66 -9.60 4.25 6.61
N ILE A 67 -9.10 4.82 5.50
CA ILE A 67 -8.35 6.09 5.53
C ILE A 67 -9.25 7.25 5.96
N ARG A 68 -10.44 7.38 5.38
CA ARG A 68 -11.40 8.44 5.76
C ARG A 68 -11.77 8.35 7.23
N GLU A 69 -12.04 7.14 7.73
CA GLU A 69 -12.39 6.92 9.14
C GLU A 69 -11.21 7.21 10.08
N THR A 70 -10.00 6.81 9.70
CA THR A 70 -8.81 6.99 10.57
C THR A 70 -8.40 8.45 10.69
N PHE A 71 -8.55 9.22 9.61
CA PHE A 71 -8.09 10.61 9.52
C PHE A 71 -9.25 11.60 9.44
N ASP A 72 -10.42 11.24 9.95
CA ASP A 72 -11.65 12.06 9.91
C ASP A 72 -11.48 13.41 10.62
N TYR A 73 -10.60 13.47 11.60
CA TYR A 73 -10.25 14.66 12.38
C TYR A 73 -9.39 15.67 11.62
N MET A 74 -8.89 15.33 10.43
CA MET A 74 -8.16 16.22 9.54
C MET A 74 -9.12 16.78 8.48
N GLU A 75 -9.76 17.93 8.74
CA GLU A 75 -10.74 18.51 7.81
C GLU A 75 -10.13 18.87 6.43
N SER A 76 -8.81 19.07 6.38
CA SER A 76 -8.03 19.35 5.16
C SER A 76 -7.71 18.12 4.32
N LEU A 77 -8.03 16.90 4.78
CA LEU A 77 -7.76 15.65 4.06
C LEU A 77 -8.42 15.65 2.68
N ARG A 78 -7.61 15.54 1.63
CA ARG A 78 -8.06 15.39 0.25
C ARG A 78 -8.01 13.93 -0.15
N VAL A 79 -9.18 13.36 -0.47
CA VAL A 79 -9.29 12.02 -1.09
C VAL A 79 -9.53 12.19 -2.59
N VAL A 80 -8.54 11.81 -3.39
CA VAL A 80 -8.55 11.94 -4.85
C VAL A 80 -8.97 10.63 -5.49
N GLU A 81 -10.13 10.60 -6.14
CA GLU A 81 -10.55 9.46 -6.93
C GLU A 81 -9.82 9.47 -8.29
N ALA A 82 -8.91 8.51 -8.47
CA ALA A 82 -8.03 8.44 -9.64
C ALA A 82 -8.10 7.11 -10.38
N GLN A 83 -8.96 6.17 -9.97
CA GLN A 83 -9.09 4.83 -10.58
C GLN A 83 -9.07 4.85 -12.11
N ASP A 84 -9.93 5.62 -12.76
CA ASP A 84 -10.02 5.66 -14.23
C ASP A 84 -8.71 6.13 -14.88
N ARG A 85 -7.98 7.04 -14.23
CA ARG A 85 -6.71 7.56 -14.73
C ARG A 85 -5.58 6.54 -14.60
N PHE A 86 -5.55 5.79 -13.50
CA PHE A 86 -4.59 4.70 -13.32
C PHE A 86 -4.88 3.52 -14.25
N LEU A 87 -6.14 3.10 -14.37
CA LEU A 87 -6.52 2.02 -15.29
C LEU A 87 -6.28 2.42 -16.75
N GLY A 88 -6.60 3.66 -17.14
CA GLY A 88 -6.30 4.17 -18.48
C GLY A 88 -4.79 4.24 -18.76
N ALA A 89 -3.96 4.62 -17.77
CA ALA A 89 -2.51 4.62 -17.93
C ALA A 89 -1.92 3.20 -18.07
N LEU A 90 -2.57 2.18 -17.51
CA LEU A 90 -2.16 0.78 -17.54
C LEU A 90 -2.69 0.00 -18.76
N GLU A 91 -3.51 0.61 -19.62
CA GLU A 91 -4.07 -0.04 -20.80
C GLU A 91 -2.96 -0.58 -21.71
N GLY A 92 -3.02 -1.88 -22.05
CA GLY A 92 -2.01 -2.55 -22.86
C GLY A 92 -0.66 -2.81 -22.18
N VAL A 93 -0.43 -2.34 -20.95
CA VAL A 93 0.83 -2.55 -20.22
C VAL A 93 0.84 -3.93 -19.57
N ILE A 94 1.79 -4.76 -19.98
CA ILE A 94 1.91 -6.17 -19.55
C ILE A 94 3.18 -6.40 -18.73
N ASP A 95 4.27 -5.70 -19.06
CA ASP A 95 5.56 -5.86 -18.40
C ASP A 95 5.51 -5.38 -16.94
N PRO A 96 5.95 -6.20 -15.96
CA PRO A 96 5.98 -5.85 -14.54
C PRO A 96 6.65 -4.53 -14.19
N GLU A 97 7.85 -4.29 -14.74
CA GLU A 97 8.65 -3.11 -14.43
C GLU A 97 8.03 -1.86 -15.07
N GLU A 98 7.47 -2.01 -16.26
CA GLU A 98 6.70 -0.95 -16.91
C GLU A 98 5.43 -0.60 -16.12
N LYS A 99 4.67 -1.59 -15.62
CA LYS A 99 3.52 -1.35 -14.73
C LYS A 99 3.94 -0.52 -13.51
N ARG A 100 5.04 -0.90 -12.84
CA ARG A 100 5.58 -0.17 -11.68
C ARG A 100 5.92 1.27 -12.02
N LYS A 101 6.60 1.49 -13.13
CA LYS A 101 6.98 2.83 -13.60
C LYS A 101 5.76 3.69 -13.92
N VAL A 102 4.80 3.17 -14.68
CA VAL A 102 3.57 3.89 -15.06
C VAL A 102 2.77 4.30 -13.83
N ILE A 103 2.62 3.40 -12.86
CA ILE A 103 1.89 3.69 -11.62
C ILE A 103 2.63 4.77 -10.81
N GLY A 104 3.96 4.66 -10.68
CA GLY A 104 4.77 5.67 -9.99
C GLY A 104 4.66 7.05 -10.64
N GLU A 105 4.81 7.13 -11.96
CA GLU A 105 4.65 8.38 -12.71
C GLU A 105 3.25 8.97 -12.57
N GLN A 106 2.20 8.14 -12.68
CA GLN A 106 0.82 8.61 -12.56
C GLN A 106 0.54 9.11 -11.14
N PHE A 107 1.05 8.44 -10.11
CA PHE A 107 0.91 8.89 -8.72
C PHE A 107 1.55 10.27 -8.51
N ILE A 108 2.77 10.47 -9.01
CA ILE A 108 3.44 11.79 -8.94
C ILE A 108 2.58 12.84 -9.62
N ARG A 109 2.04 12.58 -10.82
CA ARG A 109 1.17 13.54 -11.54
C ARG A 109 -0.10 13.89 -10.77
N GLU A 110 -0.75 12.92 -10.13
CA GLU A 110 -1.93 13.19 -9.31
C GLU A 110 -1.56 14.02 -8.07
N PHE A 111 -0.46 13.69 -7.40
CA PHE A 111 0.01 14.44 -6.25
C PHE A 111 0.39 15.88 -6.62
N GLU A 112 1.13 16.07 -7.74
CA GLU A 112 1.46 17.39 -8.28
C GLU A 112 0.25 18.24 -8.60
N ARG A 113 -0.80 17.60 -9.13
CA ARG A 113 -2.05 18.28 -9.45
C ARG A 113 -2.69 18.84 -8.19
N GLU A 114 -2.77 18.04 -7.13
CA GLU A 114 -3.32 18.49 -5.84
C GLU A 114 -2.44 19.53 -5.17
N ALA A 115 -1.11 19.37 -5.23
CA ALA A 115 -0.15 20.29 -4.63
C ALA A 115 -0.22 21.70 -5.25
N LYS A 116 -0.51 21.81 -6.55
CA LYS A 116 -0.71 23.11 -7.21
C LYS A 116 -1.94 23.87 -6.73
N ASP A 117 -2.93 23.14 -6.21
CA ASP A 117 -4.16 23.68 -5.64
C ASP A 117 -4.03 23.89 -4.11
N THR A 118 -2.80 23.88 -3.59
CA THR A 118 -2.44 24.19 -2.20
C THR A 118 -1.40 25.30 -2.16
N ASP A 119 -1.40 26.09 -1.09
CA ASP A 119 -0.33 27.06 -0.80
C ASP A 119 0.81 26.41 0.01
N ALA A 120 1.15 25.15 -0.30
CA ALA A 120 2.12 24.35 0.46
C ALA A 120 3.56 24.67 0.07
N ASP A 121 4.34 25.13 1.04
CA ASP A 121 5.76 25.45 0.89
C ASP A 121 6.64 24.26 1.30
N TYR A 122 6.13 23.34 2.14
CA TYR A 122 6.88 22.18 2.64
C TYR A 122 6.24 20.84 2.23
N LEU A 123 7.09 19.86 1.91
CA LEU A 123 6.67 18.47 1.71
C LEU A 123 7.01 17.65 2.96
N VAL A 124 6.02 17.04 3.60
CA VAL A 124 6.25 16.08 4.68
C VAL A 124 6.34 14.67 4.11
N GLN A 125 7.33 13.89 4.55
CA GLN A 125 7.52 12.50 4.11
C GLN A 125 7.69 11.55 5.29
N GLY A 126 7.14 10.34 5.15
CA GLY A 126 7.32 9.25 6.11
C GLY A 126 8.62 8.46 5.90
N THR A 127 9.70 9.08 5.41
CA THR A 127 10.99 8.41 5.20
C THR A 127 11.55 7.93 6.53
N ILE A 128 12.00 6.67 6.60
CA ILE A 128 12.57 6.06 7.82
C ILE A 128 14.08 5.80 7.69
N TYR A 129 14.74 5.47 8.80
CA TYR A 129 16.20 5.28 8.83
C TYR A 129 16.73 4.23 7.83
N PRO A 130 16.09 3.05 7.66
CA PRO A 130 16.47 2.10 6.61
C PRO A 130 16.46 2.67 5.19
N ASP A 131 15.50 3.53 4.85
CA ASP A 131 15.37 4.13 3.51
C ASP A 131 16.57 5.05 3.19
N ARG A 132 17.07 5.76 4.20
CA ARG A 132 18.25 6.64 4.08
C ARG A 132 19.54 5.87 3.84
N ILE A 133 19.71 4.73 4.50
CA ILE A 133 20.89 3.88 4.30
C ILE A 133 20.87 3.25 2.90
N GLU A 134 19.70 2.80 2.42
CA GLU A 134 19.58 2.24 1.06
C GLU A 134 19.91 3.28 -0.02
N SER A 135 19.46 4.53 0.17
CA SER A 135 19.71 5.64 -0.76
C SER A 135 21.16 6.15 -0.77
N GLU A 136 21.85 6.16 0.37
CA GLU A 136 23.29 6.51 0.45
C GLU A 136 24.21 5.39 -0.12
N GLY A 137 23.73 4.14 -0.13
CA GLY A 137 24.52 2.95 -0.48
C GLY A 137 24.59 2.58 -1.97
N ASN A 138 23.96 3.32 -2.89
CA ASN A 138 23.84 2.98 -4.32
C ASN A 138 23.17 1.62 -4.60
N ILE A 139 22.19 1.22 -3.78
CA ILE A 139 21.39 0.01 -4.02
C ILE A 139 19.91 0.42 -4.08
N LYS A 140 19.38 0.42 -5.31
CA LYS A 140 18.03 0.81 -5.78
C LYS A 140 17.83 2.30 -6.05
N SER A 141 17.73 2.61 -7.34
CA SER A 141 17.04 3.79 -7.84
C SER A 141 15.55 3.70 -7.50
N HIS A 142 15.02 4.76 -6.88
CA HIS A 142 13.59 5.03 -6.70
C HIS A 142 12.86 4.22 -5.63
N HIS A 143 13.06 4.58 -4.36
CA HIS A 143 11.94 4.63 -3.42
C HIS A 143 12.06 5.90 -2.55
N ASN A 144 10.93 6.59 -2.40
CA ASN A 144 10.64 7.80 -1.62
C ASN A 144 11.17 9.17 -2.09
N VAL A 145 12.22 9.29 -2.91
CA VAL A 145 12.56 10.58 -3.58
C VAL A 145 13.09 10.34 -4.99
N GLY A 146 12.27 9.66 -5.79
CA GLY A 146 12.58 9.30 -7.18
C GLY A 146 12.07 10.31 -8.20
N GLY A 147 12.21 11.60 -7.91
CA GLY A 147 11.59 12.70 -8.62
C GLY A 147 10.74 13.49 -7.65
N LEU A 148 11.35 14.47 -6.97
CA LEU A 148 10.58 15.63 -6.54
C LEU A 148 9.80 16.11 -7.78
N PRO A 149 8.53 16.51 -7.62
CA PRO A 149 7.80 17.14 -8.69
C PRO A 149 8.67 18.08 -9.52
N ASP A 150 8.79 17.87 -10.83
CA ASP A 150 9.49 18.82 -11.71
C ASP A 150 8.76 20.19 -11.71
N VAL A 151 7.54 20.23 -11.15
CA VAL A 151 6.60 21.33 -11.24
C VAL A 151 6.19 21.93 -9.89
N VAL A 152 6.68 21.41 -8.76
CA VAL A 152 6.39 21.95 -7.42
C VAL A 152 7.71 22.16 -6.67
N ASP A 153 8.13 23.42 -6.62
CA ASP A 153 9.31 23.85 -5.87
C ASP A 153 8.93 24.05 -4.39
N PHE A 154 9.11 23.00 -3.57
CA PHE A 154 9.00 23.13 -2.12
C PHE A 154 10.23 23.86 -1.55
N GLU A 155 10.02 24.73 -0.56
CA GLU A 155 11.08 25.39 0.20
C GLU A 155 11.89 24.40 1.03
N GLY A 156 11.26 23.31 1.49
CA GLY A 156 11.91 22.27 2.26
C GLY A 156 11.15 20.95 2.32
N ILE A 157 11.86 19.91 2.77
CA ILE A 157 11.30 18.58 3.06
C ILE A 157 11.39 18.34 4.57
N VAL A 158 10.31 17.86 5.17
CA VAL A 158 10.24 17.51 6.60
C VAL A 158 10.06 16.00 6.72
N GLU A 159 11.03 15.33 7.33
CA GLU A 159 11.05 13.87 7.49
C GLU A 159 11.04 13.49 8.98
N PRO A 160 9.88 13.58 9.67
CA PRO A 160 9.84 13.53 11.14
C PRO A 160 10.19 12.15 11.72
N VAL A 161 10.18 11.09 10.92
CA VAL A 161 10.49 9.71 11.36
C VAL A 161 11.80 9.17 10.76
N ARG A 162 12.64 10.06 10.21
CA ARG A 162 13.89 9.70 9.49
C ARG A 162 14.92 8.93 10.30
N ASP A 163 14.86 9.03 11.63
CA ASP A 163 15.81 8.40 12.55
C ASP A 163 15.24 7.12 13.20
N LEU A 164 14.00 6.72 12.84
CA LEU A 164 13.33 5.55 13.40
C LEU A 164 13.51 4.29 12.55
N TYR A 165 13.56 3.13 13.23
CA TYR A 165 13.35 1.82 12.62
C TYR A 165 11.86 1.46 12.52
N LYS A 166 11.52 0.45 11.72
CA LYS A 166 10.12 0.08 11.42
C LYS A 166 9.32 -0.35 12.65
N ASP A 167 9.95 -1.03 13.59
CA ASP A 167 9.38 -1.41 14.88
C ASP A 167 9.10 -0.19 15.75
N GLU A 168 10.00 0.79 15.76
CA GLU A 168 9.84 2.04 16.51
C GLU A 168 8.73 2.93 15.92
N VAL A 169 8.62 3.01 14.58
CA VAL A 169 7.48 3.69 13.92
C VAL A 169 6.15 3.07 14.34
N ARG A 170 6.09 1.73 14.45
CA ARG A 170 4.88 1.04 14.94
C ARG A 170 4.60 1.36 16.41
N GLU A 171 5.62 1.51 17.25
CA GLU A 171 5.44 1.94 18.65
C GLU A 171 4.83 3.36 18.72
N VAL A 172 5.40 4.31 17.98
CA VAL A 172 4.89 5.69 17.89
C VAL A 172 3.45 5.72 17.37
N ALA A 173 3.16 4.92 16.35
CA ALA A 173 1.83 4.85 15.77
C ALA A 173 0.76 4.35 16.77
N ARG A 174 1.10 3.43 17.69
CA ARG A 174 0.19 3.00 18.77
C ARG A 174 -0.08 4.15 19.74
N GLU A 175 0.96 4.88 20.13
CA GLU A 175 0.83 6.03 21.03
C GLU A 175 -0.03 7.15 20.42
N LEU A 176 0.03 7.32 19.10
CA LEU A 176 -0.80 8.26 18.35
C LEU A 176 -2.25 7.78 18.10
N GLY A 177 -2.64 6.59 18.60
CA GLY A 177 -3.99 6.04 18.42
C GLY A 177 -4.30 5.60 16.98
N LEU A 178 -3.28 5.24 16.20
CA LEU A 178 -3.44 4.80 14.81
C LEU A 178 -3.61 3.28 14.69
N GLU A 179 -4.27 2.61 15.65
CA GLU A 179 -4.31 1.15 15.69
C GLU A 179 -4.90 0.50 14.43
N SER A 180 -5.81 1.20 13.74
CA SER A 180 -6.39 0.77 12.45
C SER A 180 -5.36 0.60 11.33
N VAL A 181 -4.28 1.39 11.37
CA VAL A 181 -3.15 1.40 10.42
C VAL A 181 -1.96 0.60 10.94
N VAL A 182 -1.82 0.53 12.27
CA VAL A 182 -0.79 -0.25 12.97
C VAL A 182 -1.12 -1.73 13.07
N SER A 183 -2.40 -2.11 12.91
CA SER A 183 -2.79 -3.51 12.88
C SER A 183 -1.81 -4.26 11.98
N GLU A 184 -1.51 -5.51 12.34
CA GLU A 184 -0.51 -6.37 11.72
C GLU A 184 -0.86 -6.72 10.25
N ARG A 185 -1.46 -5.78 9.52
CA ARG A 185 -1.63 -5.73 8.09
C ARG A 185 -0.32 -6.11 7.45
N MET A 186 -0.42 -7.21 6.75
CA MET A 186 0.59 -7.70 5.87
C MET A 186 1.08 -6.56 4.95
N PRO A 187 2.37 -6.53 4.61
CA PRO A 187 2.90 -5.57 3.66
C PRO A 187 2.06 -5.53 2.38
N PHE A 188 1.77 -4.31 1.93
CA PHE A 188 1.05 -4.07 0.69
C PHE A 188 1.96 -3.28 -0.27
N PRO A 189 2.20 -3.76 -1.49
CA PRO A 189 3.11 -3.09 -2.41
C PRO A 189 2.52 -1.75 -2.87
N GLY A 190 3.37 -0.75 -3.15
CA GLY A 190 2.93 0.55 -3.66
C GLY A 190 2.08 0.48 -4.94
N PRO A 191 2.45 -0.36 -5.94
CA PRO A 191 1.59 -0.64 -7.10
C PRO A 191 0.27 -1.38 -6.81
N GLY A 192 0.07 -1.80 -5.57
CA GLY A 192 -1.12 -2.50 -5.09
C GLY A 192 -1.46 -3.76 -5.87
N LEU A 193 -2.72 -3.89 -6.27
CA LEU A 193 -3.24 -5.06 -6.98
C LEU A 193 -2.64 -5.24 -8.38
N ALA A 194 -1.98 -4.23 -8.97
CA ALA A 194 -1.40 -4.34 -10.31
C ALA A 194 -0.26 -5.38 -10.40
N VAL A 195 0.48 -5.59 -9.30
CA VAL A 195 1.52 -6.63 -9.18
C VAL A 195 0.98 -7.95 -8.63
N ARG A 196 -0.35 -8.07 -8.51
CA ARG A 196 -1.07 -9.31 -8.22
C ARG A 196 -1.91 -9.75 -9.43
N ILE A 197 -1.75 -9.08 -10.56
CA ILE A 197 -2.42 -9.37 -11.81
C ILE A 197 -1.35 -9.66 -12.86
N VAL A 198 -1.31 -10.90 -13.33
CA VAL A 198 -0.37 -11.29 -14.38
C VAL A 198 -0.86 -10.75 -15.71
N GLY A 199 0.06 -10.04 -16.38
CA GLY A 199 -0.16 -9.30 -17.61
C GLY A 199 -0.99 -8.04 -17.42
N GLU A 200 -1.83 -7.72 -18.42
CA GLU A 200 -2.59 -6.46 -18.46
C GLU A 200 -3.56 -6.30 -17.28
N VAL A 201 -3.58 -5.10 -16.69
CA VAL A 201 -4.43 -4.75 -15.56
C VAL A 201 -5.74 -4.16 -16.09
N THR A 202 -6.82 -4.94 -15.97
CA THR A 202 -8.18 -4.51 -16.36
C THR A 202 -9.08 -4.38 -15.14
N GLU A 203 -10.12 -3.57 -15.23
CA GLU A 203 -11.12 -3.40 -14.16
C GLU A 203 -11.66 -4.75 -13.68
N GLU A 204 -12.04 -5.64 -14.60
CA GLU A 204 -12.52 -6.99 -14.29
C GLU A 204 -11.50 -7.79 -13.44
N LYS A 205 -10.21 -7.76 -13.82
CA LYS A 205 -9.17 -8.47 -13.07
C LYS A 205 -8.91 -7.83 -11.71
N VAL A 206 -8.98 -6.50 -11.63
CA VAL A 206 -8.82 -5.75 -10.37
C VAL A 206 -9.95 -6.11 -9.40
N GLU A 207 -11.19 -6.18 -9.85
CA GLU A 207 -12.31 -6.62 -9.01
C GLU A 207 -12.13 -8.05 -8.50
N VAL A 208 -11.72 -8.97 -9.39
CA VAL A 208 -11.43 -10.36 -9.01
C VAL A 208 -10.29 -10.42 -7.99
N ALA A 209 -9.18 -9.72 -8.24
CA ALA A 209 -8.02 -9.69 -7.34
C ALA A 209 -8.39 -9.07 -5.98
N ARG A 210 -9.16 -7.97 -5.97
CA ARG A 210 -9.59 -7.27 -4.75
C ARG A 210 -10.47 -8.14 -3.89
N HIS A 211 -11.49 -8.77 -4.49
CA HIS A 211 -12.39 -9.68 -3.79
C HIS A 211 -11.64 -10.91 -3.26
N ALA A 212 -10.81 -11.53 -4.10
CA ALA A 212 -10.06 -12.72 -3.70
C ALA A 212 -9.02 -12.42 -2.61
N CYS A 213 -8.32 -11.29 -2.67
CA CYS A 213 -7.39 -10.86 -1.62
C CYS A 213 -8.12 -10.70 -0.29
N HIS A 214 -9.28 -10.04 -0.28
CA HIS A 214 -10.07 -9.85 0.93
C HIS A 214 -10.52 -11.19 1.54
N VAL A 215 -10.92 -12.18 0.72
CA VAL A 215 -11.23 -13.52 1.22
C VAL A 215 -9.99 -14.19 1.82
N VAL A 216 -8.83 -14.08 1.18
CA VAL A 216 -7.58 -14.66 1.70
C VAL A 216 -7.18 -14.00 3.02
N GLU A 217 -7.27 -12.68 3.11
CA GLU A 217 -6.98 -11.90 4.31
C GLU A 217 -7.86 -12.36 5.49
N GLU A 218 -9.18 -12.46 5.31
CA GLU A 218 -10.09 -12.91 6.37
C GLU A 218 -9.88 -14.38 6.78
N GLU A 219 -9.66 -15.28 5.82
CA GLU A 219 -9.53 -16.70 6.11
C GLU A 219 -8.18 -17.06 6.74
N LEU A 220 -7.17 -16.21 6.57
CA LEU A 220 -5.80 -16.43 7.05
C LEU A 220 -5.36 -15.50 8.18
N GLU A 221 -6.26 -14.66 8.70
CA GLU A 221 -5.96 -13.75 9.82
C GLU A 221 -5.38 -14.51 11.03
N GLU A 222 -5.98 -15.64 11.41
CA GLU A 222 -5.53 -16.45 12.56
C GLU A 222 -4.18 -17.19 12.33
N TYR A 223 -3.67 -17.19 11.09
CA TYR A 223 -2.44 -17.89 10.73
C TYR A 223 -1.20 -17.01 10.88
N ASP A 224 -1.36 -15.72 11.18
CA ASP A 224 -0.28 -14.74 11.32
C ASP A 224 0.79 -14.84 10.19
N PRO A 225 0.37 -14.81 8.90
CA PRO A 225 1.31 -14.88 7.79
C PRO A 225 2.14 -13.60 7.72
N TRP A 226 3.40 -13.73 7.28
CA TRP A 226 4.19 -12.54 6.92
C TRP A 226 3.51 -11.76 5.80
N GLN A 227 3.02 -12.49 4.79
CA GLN A 227 2.18 -11.94 3.74
C GLN A 227 1.29 -13.04 3.16
N ALA A 228 0.02 -12.71 2.95
CA ALA A 228 -0.97 -13.55 2.32
C ALA A 228 -1.87 -12.72 1.40
N PHE A 229 -2.10 -13.22 0.19
CA PHE A 229 -2.87 -12.52 -0.84
C PHE A 229 -3.35 -13.48 -1.93
N ALA A 230 -4.16 -12.94 -2.84
CA ALA A 230 -4.57 -13.62 -4.06
C ALA A 230 -4.00 -12.91 -5.29
N ALA A 231 -3.71 -13.67 -6.35
CA ALA A 231 -3.26 -13.16 -7.64
C ALA A 231 -4.06 -13.76 -8.81
N VAL A 232 -4.35 -12.96 -9.83
CA VAL A 232 -5.04 -13.40 -11.05
C VAL A 232 -3.98 -13.81 -12.08
N ILE A 233 -3.86 -15.10 -12.35
CA ILE A 233 -2.70 -15.65 -13.08
C ILE A 233 -3.02 -16.13 -14.51
N GLY A 234 -4.29 -16.19 -14.89
CA GLY A 234 -4.69 -16.64 -16.23
C GLY A 234 -6.15 -17.08 -16.31
N LYS A 235 -6.53 -17.72 -17.42
CA LYS A 235 -7.88 -18.30 -17.61
C LYS A 235 -7.84 -19.82 -17.66
N GLY A 236 -8.94 -20.45 -17.23
CA GLY A 236 -9.13 -21.89 -17.24
C GLY A 236 -10.61 -22.26 -17.37
N THR A 237 -10.85 -23.52 -17.71
CA THR A 237 -12.22 -24.06 -17.81
C THR A 237 -12.76 -24.44 -16.44
N GLY A 238 -14.03 -24.13 -16.19
CA GLY A 238 -14.80 -24.55 -15.02
C GLY A 238 -16.25 -24.88 -15.39
N VAL A 239 -17.03 -25.27 -14.39
CA VAL A 239 -18.46 -25.49 -14.51
C VAL A 239 -19.15 -24.75 -13.37
N LYS A 240 -20.14 -23.91 -13.69
CA LYS A 240 -20.98 -23.21 -12.72
C LYS A 240 -22.45 -23.49 -13.04
N GLY A 241 -23.16 -24.11 -12.09
CA GLY A 241 -24.46 -24.71 -12.36
C GLY A 241 -24.35 -25.75 -13.48
N ASP A 242 -25.15 -25.59 -14.53
CA ASP A 242 -25.13 -26.46 -15.71
C ASP A 242 -24.32 -25.89 -16.89
N ASN A 243 -23.64 -24.75 -16.70
CA ASN A 243 -22.93 -24.06 -17.77
C ASN A 243 -21.40 -24.24 -17.66
N ARG A 244 -20.75 -24.44 -18.81
CA ARG A 244 -19.28 -24.35 -18.90
C ARG A 244 -18.87 -22.88 -18.84
N VAL A 245 -17.86 -22.59 -18.02
CA VAL A 245 -17.30 -21.24 -17.85
C VAL A 245 -15.83 -21.27 -18.24
N HIS A 246 -15.38 -20.22 -18.91
CA HIS A 246 -13.95 -19.94 -19.13
C HIS A 246 -13.58 -18.70 -18.31
N GLY A 247 -13.21 -18.95 -17.06
CA GLY A 247 -13.02 -17.93 -16.04
C GLY A 247 -11.56 -17.82 -15.60
N TRP A 248 -11.29 -16.88 -14.71
CA TRP A 248 -10.00 -16.62 -14.12
C TRP A 248 -9.54 -17.76 -13.23
N ILE A 249 -8.23 -17.99 -13.23
CA ILE A 249 -7.50 -18.81 -12.28
C ILE A 249 -6.90 -17.85 -11.26
N VAL A 250 -7.25 -18.05 -9.99
CA VAL A 250 -6.72 -17.28 -8.87
C VAL A 250 -5.68 -18.13 -8.13
N SER A 251 -4.48 -17.60 -7.94
CA SER A 251 -3.46 -18.17 -7.07
C SER A 251 -3.58 -17.57 -5.68
N VAL A 252 -3.61 -18.41 -4.65
CA VAL A 252 -3.48 -18.00 -3.25
C VAL A 252 -2.02 -18.17 -2.86
N ARG A 253 -1.45 -17.10 -2.31
CA ARG A 253 -0.08 -17.07 -1.82
C ARG A 253 -0.13 -16.74 -0.34
N SER A 254 0.41 -17.60 0.52
CA SER A 254 0.68 -17.30 1.93
C SER A 254 2.10 -17.71 2.28
N VAL A 255 2.83 -16.83 2.93
CA VAL A 255 4.24 -17.07 3.28
C VAL A 255 4.57 -16.67 4.71
N GLU A 256 5.49 -17.43 5.30
CA GLU A 256 6.18 -17.11 6.54
C GLU A 256 7.56 -16.54 6.20
N SER A 257 7.92 -15.43 6.83
CA SER A 257 9.23 -14.79 6.64
C SER A 257 9.59 -13.96 7.88
N ARG A 258 10.87 -13.63 8.01
CA ARG A 258 11.37 -12.68 9.02
C ARG A 258 11.55 -11.27 8.47
N ASP A 259 11.97 -11.18 7.21
CA ASP A 259 12.47 -9.94 6.59
C ASP A 259 12.13 -9.83 5.09
N GLY A 260 11.39 -10.81 4.55
CA GLY A 260 11.05 -10.90 3.13
C GLY A 260 12.21 -11.35 2.22
N MET A 261 13.45 -11.50 2.70
CA MET A 261 14.60 -11.94 1.87
C MET A 261 14.50 -13.43 1.53
N THR A 262 14.06 -14.23 2.49
CA THR A 262 13.69 -15.64 2.30
C THR A 262 12.29 -15.88 2.84
N ALA A 263 11.52 -16.76 2.21
CA ALA A 263 10.15 -17.01 2.65
C ALA A 263 9.75 -18.46 2.40
N ARG A 264 8.99 -19.04 3.33
CA ARG A 264 8.43 -20.39 3.17
C ARG A 264 6.95 -20.27 2.86
N ALA A 265 6.44 -20.99 1.85
CA ALA A 265 5.01 -21.18 1.70
C ALA A 265 4.44 -21.74 3.01
N GLN A 266 3.43 -21.09 3.55
CA GLN A 266 2.82 -21.45 4.82
C GLN A 266 2.10 -22.79 4.70
N GLU A 267 2.20 -23.64 5.71
CA GLU A 267 1.44 -24.89 5.74
C GLU A 267 0.01 -24.60 6.21
N LEU A 268 -0.94 -24.69 5.28
CA LEU A 268 -2.36 -24.48 5.55
C LEU A 268 -3.08 -25.81 5.59
N SER A 269 -4.04 -25.94 6.51
CA SER A 269 -4.89 -27.12 6.56
C SER A 269 -5.69 -27.26 5.25
N TRP A 270 -5.95 -28.51 4.84
CA TRP A 270 -6.78 -28.75 3.65
C TRP A 270 -8.18 -28.14 3.79
N GLU A 271 -8.73 -28.11 5.00
CA GLU A 271 -10.02 -27.49 5.29
C GLU A 271 -10.00 -25.98 5.02
N THR A 272 -8.95 -25.29 5.44
CA THR A 272 -8.75 -23.85 5.19
C THR A 272 -8.65 -23.56 3.69
N LEU A 273 -7.85 -24.36 2.96
CA LEU A 273 -7.72 -24.23 1.50
C LEU A 273 -9.07 -24.44 0.79
N GLN A 274 -9.88 -25.39 1.25
CA GLN A 274 -11.23 -25.64 0.71
C GLN A 274 -12.19 -24.48 1.02
N ARG A 275 -12.13 -23.90 2.23
CA ARG A 275 -12.92 -22.71 2.58
C ARG A 275 -12.57 -21.52 1.69
N ILE A 276 -11.29 -21.20 1.54
CA ILE A 276 -10.80 -20.12 0.67
C ILE A 276 -11.30 -20.34 -0.77
N GLN A 277 -11.07 -21.54 -1.33
CA GLN A 277 -11.51 -21.86 -2.68
C GLN A 277 -13.03 -21.72 -2.84
N SER A 278 -13.80 -22.24 -1.90
CA SER A 278 -15.27 -22.19 -1.93
C SER A 278 -15.77 -20.74 -1.89
N ARG A 279 -15.20 -19.90 -1.03
CA ARG A 279 -15.57 -18.48 -0.94
C ARG A 279 -15.21 -17.70 -2.20
N ILE A 280 -13.98 -17.84 -2.72
CA ILE A 280 -13.54 -17.15 -3.94
C ILE A 280 -14.40 -17.55 -5.14
N THR A 281 -14.58 -18.86 -5.37
CA THR A 281 -15.36 -19.34 -6.52
C THR A 281 -16.86 -19.18 -6.34
N GLY A 282 -17.39 -19.21 -5.12
CA GLY A 282 -18.82 -19.08 -4.84
C GLY A 282 -19.34 -17.64 -4.92
N GLN A 283 -18.49 -16.66 -4.63
CA GLN A 283 -18.88 -15.24 -4.60
C GLN A 283 -18.48 -14.48 -5.88
N ASN A 284 -17.73 -15.10 -6.79
CA ASN A 284 -17.28 -14.47 -8.04
C ASN A 284 -17.53 -15.38 -9.26
N ASP A 285 -18.46 -14.99 -10.13
CA ASP A 285 -18.84 -15.73 -11.34
C ASP A 285 -17.76 -15.84 -12.41
N ASN A 286 -16.80 -14.92 -12.37
CA ASN A 286 -15.71 -14.90 -13.33
C ASN A 286 -14.55 -15.80 -12.90
N VAL A 287 -14.52 -16.37 -11.69
CA VAL A 287 -13.45 -17.28 -11.25
C VAL A 287 -13.83 -18.74 -11.51
N ALA A 288 -12.96 -19.45 -12.24
CA ALA A 288 -13.14 -20.86 -12.58
C ALA A 288 -12.34 -21.80 -11.67
N ARG A 289 -11.16 -21.37 -11.19
CA ARG A 289 -10.25 -22.20 -10.41
C ARG A 289 -9.49 -21.39 -9.37
N VAL A 290 -9.15 -22.06 -8.28
CA VAL A 290 -8.23 -21.56 -7.26
C VAL A 290 -7.08 -22.55 -7.12
N VAL A 291 -5.86 -22.05 -7.04
CA VAL A 291 -4.64 -22.82 -6.79
C VAL A 291 -3.92 -22.23 -5.57
N TYR A 292 -3.06 -23.02 -4.93
CA TYR A 292 -2.23 -22.57 -3.82
C TYR A 292 -0.75 -22.68 -4.20
N ASP A 293 0.02 -21.62 -3.97
CA ASP A 293 1.43 -21.59 -4.31
C ASP A 293 2.30 -22.14 -3.17
N VAL A 294 2.85 -23.32 -3.43
CA VAL A 294 3.72 -24.08 -2.51
C VAL A 294 5.22 -23.76 -2.68
N THR A 295 5.58 -22.81 -3.53
CA THR A 295 6.99 -22.55 -3.90
C THR A 295 7.66 -21.64 -2.86
N HIS A 296 8.78 -22.05 -2.27
CA HIS A 296 9.55 -21.19 -1.37
C HIS A 296 10.26 -20.05 -2.12
N LYS A 297 10.69 -19.02 -1.38
CA LYS A 297 11.67 -18.02 -1.82
C LYS A 297 13.01 -18.31 -1.15
N PRO A 298 14.06 -18.70 -1.91
CA PRO A 298 14.10 -19.04 -3.35
C PRO A 298 13.45 -20.42 -3.68
N PRO A 299 13.14 -20.74 -4.96
CA PRO A 299 13.53 -20.02 -6.20
C PRO A 299 12.57 -18.92 -6.64
N ALA A 300 11.36 -18.83 -6.07
CA ALA A 300 10.39 -17.82 -6.45
C ALA A 300 10.61 -16.49 -5.71
N THR A 301 9.90 -15.46 -6.15
CA THR A 301 9.62 -14.25 -5.36
C THR A 301 8.38 -14.46 -4.48
N ILE A 302 8.01 -13.44 -3.69
CA ILE A 302 6.73 -13.46 -2.95
C ILE A 302 5.59 -13.10 -3.92
N GLU A 303 5.72 -11.98 -4.65
CA GLU A 303 4.72 -11.42 -5.58
C GLU A 303 4.57 -12.16 -6.92
N TYR A 304 3.47 -11.86 -7.63
CA TYR A 304 3.04 -12.42 -8.92
C TYR A 304 2.91 -11.32 -9.97
N GLU A 305 4.03 -10.91 -10.57
CA GLU A 305 4.06 -9.77 -11.49
C GLU A 305 3.80 -10.14 -12.96
#